data_AF-A0A8D8FFC5-F1
#
_entry.id   AF-A0A8D8FFC5-F1
#
_cell.length_a   1.000
_cell.length_b   1.000
_cell.length_c   1.000
_cell.angle_alpha   90.00
_cell.angle_beta   90.00
_cell.angle_gamma   90.00
#
_symmetry.space_group_name_H-M   'P 1'
#
loop_
_entity.id
_entity.type
_entity.pdbx_description
1 polymer ?
#
loop_
_entity_poly.entity_id
_entity_poly.type
_entity_poly.pdbx_seq_one_letter_code
_entity_poly.pdbx_strand_id
1 'polypeptide(L)'
;ASQISGGLYNNLLEMESKFDKETAQSILLFLKRLQPPICLVAHNGNRFDFGLLKNKLKALETMLPDGTYCVDTLTFFRNVENIPNPPLGYFRLVNIYERYFHVPLEINAEEKAKALLKCVIRHGPGFVQHAEMKCVEFNEI
;
A
#
# COMPACT_ATOMS: atom_id res chain seq x y z
N ALA A 1 12.71 13.91 15.08
CA ALA A 1 11.31 13.77 14.63
C ALA A 1 11.21 13.37 13.15
N SER A 2 12.04 12.44 12.68
CA SER A 2 12.24 12.22 11.23
C SER A 2 12.61 10.79 10.81
N GLN A 3 12.65 9.83 11.73
CA GLN A 3 12.92 8.43 11.39
C GLN A 3 11.71 7.73 10.73
N ILE A 4 10.56 8.38 10.57
CA ILE A 4 9.32 7.74 10.06
C ILE A 4 9.19 7.92 8.53
N SER A 5 9.76 8.98 7.95
CA SER A 5 9.66 9.33 6.52
C SER A 5 10.80 8.79 5.65
N GLY A 6 11.65 7.89 6.17
CA GLY A 6 12.81 7.39 5.42
C GLY A 6 13.86 8.45 5.13
N GLY A 7 13.97 9.49 5.97
CA GLY A 7 14.94 10.57 5.80
C GLY A 7 14.49 11.69 4.86
N LEU A 8 13.22 11.71 4.44
CA LEU A 8 12.65 12.82 3.67
C LEU A 8 12.19 13.95 4.60
N TYR A 9 12.57 15.19 4.23
CA TYR A 9 12.20 16.42 4.92
C TYR A 9 11.72 17.45 3.88
N ASN A 10 10.78 18.32 4.26
CA ASN A 10 10.17 19.27 3.33
C ASN A 10 11.20 20.18 2.66
N ASN A 11 12.19 20.67 3.41
CA ASN A 11 13.27 21.52 2.89
C ASN A 11 14.16 20.82 1.85
N LEU A 12 14.28 19.49 1.92
CA LEU A 12 15.01 18.71 0.92
C LEU A 12 14.20 18.49 -0.36
N LEU A 13 12.89 18.70 -0.32
CA LEU A 13 11.94 18.44 -1.41
C LEU A 13 11.29 19.73 -1.93
N GLU A 14 11.85 20.90 -1.61
CA GLU A 14 11.31 22.19 -2.06
C GLU A 14 11.36 22.33 -3.57
N MET A 15 12.43 21.83 -4.19
CA MET A 15 12.68 21.88 -5.64
C MET A 15 12.03 20.72 -6.41
N GLU A 16 11.46 19.73 -5.72
CA GLU A 16 10.76 18.62 -6.34
C GLU A 16 9.33 19.01 -6.74
N SER A 17 8.88 18.45 -7.86
CA SER A 17 7.51 18.63 -8.34
C SER A 17 6.48 18.22 -7.29
N LYS A 18 5.39 18.99 -7.20
CA LYS A 18 4.26 18.64 -6.34
C LYS A 18 3.40 17.58 -7.01
N PHE A 19 2.54 16.95 -6.22
CA PHE A 19 1.52 16.07 -6.76
C PHE A 19 0.50 16.89 -7.55
N ASP A 20 0.53 16.77 -8.87
CA ASP A 20 -0.23 17.56 -9.83
C ASP A 20 -0.94 16.69 -10.88
N LYS A 21 -1.56 17.33 -11.88
CA LYS A 21 -2.30 16.63 -12.94
C LYS A 21 -1.42 15.70 -13.77
N GLU A 22 -0.17 16.07 -14.04
CA GLU A 22 0.78 15.25 -14.79
C GLU A 22 1.19 14.01 -14.01
N THR A 23 1.40 14.16 -12.70
CA THR A 23 1.64 13.03 -11.78
C THR A 23 0.44 12.08 -11.77
N ALA A 24 -0.77 12.61 -11.62
CA ALA A 24 -1.99 11.81 -11.66
C ALA A 24 -2.15 11.08 -13.01
N GLN A 25 -1.94 11.78 -14.12
CA GLN A 25 -2.00 11.22 -15.46
C GLN A 25 -0.95 10.12 -15.68
N SER A 26 0.24 10.25 -15.10
CA SER A 26 1.28 9.21 -15.14
C SER A 26 0.81 7.93 -14.44
N ILE A 27 0.17 8.05 -13.27
CA ILE A 27 -0.41 6.90 -12.55
C ILE A 27 -1.52 6.25 -13.38
N LEU A 28 -2.41 7.05 -13.95
CA LEU A 28 -3.50 6.59 -14.82
C LEU A 28 -3.00 5.81 -16.04
N LEU A 29 -2.01 6.34 -16.75
CA LEU A 29 -1.44 5.70 -17.93
C LEU A 29 -0.67 4.43 -17.55
N PHE A 30 -0.02 4.40 -16.40
CA PHE A 30 0.59 3.19 -15.86
C PHE A 30 -0.45 2.10 -15.63
N LEU A 31 -1.56 2.41 -14.93
CA LEU A 31 -2.62 1.44 -14.66
C LEU A 31 -3.30 0.94 -15.95
N LYS A 32 -3.54 1.83 -16.92
CA LYS A 32 -4.15 1.46 -18.22
C LYS A 32 -3.33 0.45 -19.03
N ARG A 33 -2.05 0.26 -18.71
CA ARG A 33 -1.19 -0.74 -19.37
C ARG A 33 -1.23 -2.10 -18.69
N LEU A 34 -1.82 -2.21 -17.51
CA LEU A 34 -2.00 -3.46 -16.80
C LEU A 34 -3.27 -4.17 -17.28
N GLN A 35 -3.33 -5.50 -17.12
CA GLN A 35 -4.54 -6.26 -17.45
C GLN A 35 -5.61 -6.02 -16.38
N PRO A 36 -6.83 -5.57 -16.75
CA PRO A 36 -7.93 -5.46 -15.82
C PRO A 36 -8.55 -6.84 -15.48
N PRO A 37 -9.18 -7.00 -14.30
CA PRO A 37 -9.29 -6.03 -13.21
C PRO A 37 -7.97 -5.84 -12.44
N ILE A 38 -7.75 -4.63 -11.91
CA ILE A 38 -6.52 -4.29 -11.16
C ILE A 38 -6.84 -4.20 -9.68
N CYS A 39 -6.00 -4.75 -8.80
CA CYS A 39 -6.14 -4.61 -7.35
C CYS A 39 -4.90 -3.97 -6.73
N LEU A 40 -5.05 -2.77 -6.16
CA LEU A 40 -4.02 -2.10 -5.38
C LEU A 40 -3.88 -2.77 -4.02
N VAL A 41 -2.65 -3.13 -3.65
CA VAL A 41 -2.35 -3.80 -2.38
C VAL A 41 -1.54 -2.87 -1.51
N ALA A 42 -2.05 -2.57 -0.30
CA ALA A 42 -1.34 -1.76 0.68
C ALA A 42 -1.47 -2.37 2.08
N HIS A 43 -0.61 -1.93 3.00
CA HIS A 43 -0.61 -2.42 4.38
C HIS A 43 -1.15 -1.35 5.32
N ASN A 44 -2.30 -1.63 5.94
CA ASN A 44 -3.13 -0.63 6.63
C ASN A 44 -3.64 0.47 5.66
N GLY A 45 -3.80 0.11 4.38
CA GLY A 45 -4.17 1.03 3.31
C GLY A 45 -5.53 1.67 3.50
N ASN A 46 -6.49 0.96 4.09
CA ASN A 46 -7.84 1.48 4.34
C ASN A 46 -7.82 2.70 5.27
N ARG A 47 -6.84 2.78 6.18
CA ARG A 47 -6.68 3.89 7.12
C ARG A 47 -5.66 4.93 6.67
N PHE A 48 -4.94 4.68 5.58
CA PHE A 48 -3.80 5.51 5.19
C PHE A 48 -3.70 5.70 3.68
N ASP A 49 -3.06 4.77 2.98
CA ASP A 49 -2.64 4.96 1.58
C ASP A 49 -3.81 5.25 0.64
N PHE A 50 -4.91 4.50 0.76
CA PHE A 50 -6.01 4.60 -0.19
C PHE A 50 -6.77 5.91 -0.04
N GLY A 51 -7.14 6.29 1.18
CA GLY A 51 -7.82 7.56 1.46
C GLY A 51 -6.94 8.76 1.10
N LEU A 52 -5.63 8.68 1.37
CA LEU A 52 -4.69 9.74 1.00
C LEU A 52 -4.62 9.91 -0.53
N LEU A 53 -4.43 8.81 -1.27
CA LEU A 53 -4.39 8.84 -2.73
C LEU A 53 -5.70 9.34 -3.33
N LYS A 54 -6.85 8.85 -2.84
CA LYS A 54 -8.18 9.29 -3.28
C LYS A 54 -8.38 10.79 -3.07
N ASN A 55 -8.00 11.30 -1.90
CA ASN A 55 -8.10 12.74 -1.62
C ASN A 55 -7.21 13.57 -2.55
N LYS A 56 -6.00 13.09 -2.88
CA LYS A 56 -5.11 13.78 -3.82
C LYS A 56 -5.65 13.79 -5.25
N LEU A 57 -6.19 12.67 -5.72
CA LEU A 57 -6.81 12.58 -7.04
C LEU A 57 -8.09 13.43 -7.13
N LYS A 58 -8.93 13.40 -6.09
CA LYS A 58 -10.16 14.20 -6.01
C LYS A 58 -9.87 15.71 -6.03
N ALA A 59 -8.82 16.17 -5.35
CA ALA A 59 -8.38 17.57 -5.39
C ALA A 59 -7.94 18.03 -6.79
N LEU A 60 -7.60 17.09 -7.67
CA LEU A 60 -7.24 17.33 -9.07
C LEU A 60 -8.39 16.98 -10.05
N GLU A 61 -9.59 16.73 -9.52
CA GLU A 61 -10.79 16.34 -10.30
C GLU A 61 -10.53 15.11 -11.18
N THR A 62 -9.74 14.17 -10.66
CA THR A 62 -9.30 12.96 -11.34
C THR A 62 -9.75 11.72 -10.56
N MET A 63 -9.97 10.60 -11.27
CA MET A 63 -10.29 9.31 -10.67
C MET A 63 -9.42 8.21 -11.28
N LEU A 64 -9.25 7.09 -10.58
CA LEU A 64 -8.62 5.91 -11.18
C LEU A 64 -9.59 5.25 -12.17
N PRO A 65 -9.08 4.50 -13.17
CA PRO A 65 -9.93 3.78 -14.12
C PRO A 65 -10.90 2.82 -13.42
N ASP A 66 -12.08 2.66 -14.00
CA ASP A 66 -13.06 1.66 -13.56
C ASP A 66 -12.42 0.26 -13.55
N GLY A 67 -12.88 -0.60 -12.63
CA GLY A 67 -12.26 -1.91 -12.42
C GLY A 67 -10.91 -1.84 -11.70
N THR A 68 -10.59 -0.71 -11.06
CA THR A 68 -9.53 -0.59 -10.07
C THR A 68 -10.08 -0.85 -8.67
N TYR A 69 -9.60 -1.91 -8.05
CA TYR A 69 -9.93 -2.33 -6.69
C TYR A 69 -8.76 -2.07 -5.74
N CYS A 70 -8.98 -2.24 -4.45
CA CYS A 70 -7.93 -2.24 -3.45
C CYS A 70 -8.19 -3.25 -2.32
N VAL A 71 -7.11 -3.74 -1.71
CA VAL A 71 -7.17 -4.67 -0.56
C VAL A 71 -6.14 -4.31 0.52
N ASP A 72 -6.57 -4.38 1.78
CA ASP A 72 -5.74 -4.10 2.95
C ASP A 72 -5.15 -5.39 3.55
N THR A 73 -3.83 -5.53 3.43
CA THR A 73 -3.09 -6.71 3.94
C THR A 73 -3.05 -6.79 5.46
N LEU A 74 -3.33 -5.72 6.20
CA LEU A 74 -3.35 -5.77 7.67
C LEU A 74 -4.42 -6.74 8.16
N THR A 75 -5.59 -6.75 7.51
CA THR A 75 -6.68 -7.67 7.85
C THR A 75 -6.33 -9.11 7.53
N PHE A 76 -5.65 -9.33 6.40
CA PHE A 76 -5.12 -10.63 6.00
C PHE A 76 -4.16 -11.21 7.04
N PHE A 77 -3.11 -10.48 7.42
CA PHE A 77 -2.11 -10.97 8.38
C PHE A 77 -2.71 -11.23 9.77
N ARG A 78 -3.67 -10.41 10.20
CA ARG A 78 -4.42 -10.65 11.46
C ARG A 78 -5.18 -11.97 11.43
N ASN A 79 -5.83 -12.27 10.31
CA ASN A 79 -6.62 -13.49 10.16
C ASN A 79 -5.74 -14.73 10.05
N VAL A 80 -4.62 -14.65 9.32
CA VAL A 80 -3.73 -15.81 9.12
C VAL A 80 -2.95 -16.15 10.39
N GLU A 81 -2.40 -15.16 11.10
CA GLU A 81 -1.63 -15.45 12.32
C GLU A 81 -2.56 -15.73 13.52
N ASN A 82 -3.79 -15.20 13.52
CA ASN A 82 -4.85 -15.46 14.50
C ASN A 82 -4.37 -15.40 15.96
N ILE A 83 -3.57 -14.39 16.30
CA ILE A 83 -2.97 -14.24 17.62
C ILE A 83 -3.91 -13.44 18.53
N PRO A 84 -4.35 -13.98 19.67
CA PRO A 84 -5.13 -13.23 20.64
C PRO A 84 -4.25 -12.17 21.31
N ASN A 85 -4.73 -10.93 21.39
CA ASN A 85 -4.07 -9.80 22.06
C ASN A 85 -2.58 -9.64 21.67
N PRO A 86 -2.28 -9.41 20.38
CA PRO A 86 -0.90 -9.25 19.93
C PRO A 86 -0.25 -8.02 20.57
N PRO A 87 1.06 -8.03 20.84
CA PRO A 87 1.78 -6.86 21.30
C PRO A 87 1.57 -5.63 20.40
N LEU A 88 1.72 -4.43 20.95
CA LEU A 88 1.57 -3.21 20.17
C LEU A 88 2.55 -3.19 18.99
N GLY A 89 2.02 -2.91 17.79
CA GLY A 89 2.82 -2.87 16.57
C GLY A 89 3.22 -4.23 16.01
N TYR A 90 2.78 -5.34 16.58
CA TYR A 90 3.08 -6.69 16.09
C TYR A 90 2.78 -6.86 14.59
N PHE A 91 1.67 -6.30 14.13
CA PHE A 91 1.28 -6.29 12.71
C PHE A 91 1.75 -5.05 11.94
N ARG A 92 2.80 -4.34 12.37
CA ARG A 92 3.48 -3.37 11.50
C ARG A 92 4.24 -4.15 10.43
N LEU A 93 4.23 -3.66 9.18
CA LEU A 93 4.93 -4.30 8.07
C LEU A 93 6.40 -4.62 8.38
N VAL A 94 7.14 -3.68 8.97
CA VAL A 94 8.54 -3.90 9.40
C VAL A 94 8.67 -5.11 10.34
N ASN A 95 7.78 -5.21 11.32
CA ASN A 95 7.81 -6.30 12.30
C ASN A 95 7.41 -7.63 11.66
N ILE A 96 6.47 -7.64 10.71
CA ILE A 96 6.11 -8.87 9.96
C ILE A 96 7.29 -9.32 9.10
N TYR A 97 7.90 -8.39 8.35
CA TYR A 97 9.01 -8.66 7.47
C TYR A 97 10.24 -9.19 8.22
N GLU A 98 10.65 -8.50 9.29
CA GLU A 98 11.80 -8.90 10.12
C GLU A 98 11.58 -10.27 10.77
N ARG A 99 10.35 -10.60 11.17
CA ARG A 99 10.02 -11.95 11.68
C ARG A 99 10.13 -13.02 10.60
N TYR A 100 9.68 -12.74 9.37
CA TYR A 100 9.66 -13.74 8.31
C TYR A 100 11.03 -13.99 7.67
N PHE A 101 11.87 -12.96 7.61
CA PHE A 101 13.10 -12.98 6.82
C PHE A 101 14.37 -12.75 7.65
N HIS A 102 14.24 -12.42 8.94
CA HIS A 102 15.37 -12.21 9.86
C HIS A 102 16.39 -11.14 9.38
N VAL A 103 15.91 -10.15 8.63
CA VAL A 103 16.69 -9.02 8.12
C VAL A 103 15.94 -7.72 8.36
N PRO A 104 16.64 -6.62 8.72
CA PRO A 104 16.00 -5.33 8.96
C PRO A 104 15.36 -4.78 7.68
N LEU A 105 14.26 -4.04 7.83
CA LEU A 105 13.59 -3.40 6.70
C LEU A 105 14.03 -1.93 6.55
N GLU A 106 14.52 -1.59 5.36
CA GLU A 106 14.65 -0.20 4.97
C GLU A 106 13.28 0.47 4.77
N ILE A 107 13.17 1.71 5.24
CA ILE A 107 11.87 2.37 5.44
C ILE A 107 11.40 3.28 4.29
N ASN A 108 12.10 3.27 3.15
CA ASN A 108 11.68 4.00 1.95
C ASN A 108 10.47 3.33 1.27
N ALA A 109 9.83 4.03 0.32
CA ALA A 109 8.59 3.56 -0.31
C ALA A 109 8.78 2.27 -1.13
N GLU A 110 9.86 2.18 -1.90
CA GLU A 110 10.15 1.03 -2.76
C GLU A 110 10.44 -0.23 -1.94
N GLU A 111 11.28 -0.12 -0.91
CA GLU A 111 11.63 -1.25 -0.05
C GLU A 111 10.44 -1.73 0.78
N LYS A 112 9.55 -0.83 1.22
CA LYS A 112 8.27 -1.22 1.82
C LYS A 112 7.36 -1.95 0.84
N ALA A 113 7.28 -1.51 -0.42
CA ALA A 113 6.48 -2.19 -1.44
C ALA A 113 7.04 -3.60 -1.74
N LYS A 114 8.37 -3.74 -1.90
CA LYS A 114 9.05 -5.03 -2.06
C LYS A 114 8.86 -5.94 -0.85
N ALA A 115 8.96 -5.40 0.36
CA ALA A 115 8.77 -6.14 1.60
C ALA A 115 7.33 -6.66 1.71
N LEU A 116 6.34 -5.81 1.40
CA LEU A 116 4.94 -6.22 1.36
C LEU A 116 4.73 -7.35 0.35
N LEU A 117 5.27 -7.21 -0.86
CA LEU A 117 5.21 -8.24 -1.90
C LEU A 117 5.81 -9.57 -1.43
N LYS A 118 7.00 -9.55 -0.83
CA LYS A 118 7.64 -10.76 -0.26
C LYS A 118 6.80 -11.39 0.84
N CYS A 119 6.24 -10.58 1.75
CA CYS A 119 5.39 -11.06 2.82
C CYS A 119 4.12 -11.74 2.28
N VAL A 120 3.46 -11.20 1.27
CA VAL A 120 2.26 -11.84 0.70
C VAL A 120 2.59 -13.07 -0.13
N ILE A 121 3.70 -13.08 -0.90
CA ILE A 121 4.16 -14.25 -1.66
C ILE A 121 4.41 -15.45 -0.76
N ARG A 122 4.91 -15.23 0.46
CA ARG A 122 5.12 -16.30 1.45
C ARG A 122 3.84 -17.09 1.77
N HIS A 123 2.68 -16.46 1.68
CA HIS A 123 1.37 -17.11 1.92
C HIS A 123 0.77 -17.75 0.66
N GLY A 124 1.49 -17.70 -0.46
CA GLY A 124 1.12 -18.38 -1.70
C GLY A 124 -0.28 -17.99 -2.21
N PRO A 125 -1.07 -18.95 -2.72
CA PRO A 125 -2.41 -18.68 -3.24
C PRO A 125 -3.40 -18.13 -2.19
N GLY A 126 -3.12 -18.31 -0.89
CA GLY A 126 -4.02 -17.87 0.18
C GLY A 126 -4.24 -16.36 0.19
N PHE A 127 -3.22 -15.57 -0.19
CA PHE A 127 -3.39 -14.13 -0.32
C PHE A 127 -4.24 -13.75 -1.56
N VAL A 128 -4.06 -14.45 -2.68
CA VAL A 128 -4.83 -14.17 -3.91
C VAL A 128 -6.32 -14.41 -3.66
N GLN A 129 -6.69 -15.54 -3.05
CA GLN A 129 -8.07 -15.83 -2.67
C GLN A 129 -8.63 -14.78 -1.70
N HIS A 130 -7.82 -14.35 -0.73
CA HIS A 130 -8.22 -13.28 0.17
C HIS A 130 -8.49 -11.98 -0.58
N ALA A 131 -7.61 -11.59 -1.52
CA ALA A 131 -7.77 -10.40 -2.33
C ALA A 131 -9.04 -10.46 -3.19
N GLU A 132 -9.32 -11.59 -3.85
CA GLU A 132 -10.54 -11.79 -4.63
C GLU A 132 -11.82 -11.66 -3.79
N MET A 133 -11.80 -12.14 -2.55
CA MET A 133 -12.97 -12.08 -1.65
C MET A 133 -13.15 -10.75 -0.93
N LYS A 134 -12.08 -9.98 -0.72
CA LYS A 134 -12.06 -8.82 0.19
C LYS A 134 -11.68 -7.51 -0.48
N CYS A 135 -11.34 -7.52 -1.77
CA CYS A 135 -11.11 -6.28 -2.48
C CYS A 135 -12.40 -5.47 -2.56
N VAL A 136 -12.23 -4.15 -2.57
CA VAL A 136 -13.31 -3.17 -2.73
C VAL A 136 -12.95 -2.22 -3.86
N GLU A 137 -13.95 -1.65 -4.52
CA GLU A 137 -13.68 -0.72 -5.61
C GLU A 137 -13.01 0.56 -5.08
N PHE A 138 -11.91 0.98 -5.71
CA PHE A 138 -11.11 2.11 -5.22
C PHE A 138 -11.89 3.44 -5.25
N ASN A 139 -12.88 3.56 -6.13
CA ASN A 139 -13.69 4.77 -6.18
C ASN A 139 -14.79 4.78 -5.09
N GLU A 140 -15.02 3.67 -4.38
CA GLU A 140 -16.05 3.55 -3.33
C GLU A 140 -15.54 3.69 -1.89
N ILE A 141 -14.22 3.58 -1.66
CA ILE A 141 -13.57 3.71 -0.32
C ILE A 141 -13.71 5.07 0.36
#